data_AF-A0A6P2NWJ6-F1
#
_entry.id   AF-A0A6P2NWJ6-F1
#
_cell.length_a   1.000
_cell.length_b   1.000
_cell.length_c   1.000
_cell.angle_alpha   90.00
_cell.angle_beta   90.00
_cell.angle_gamma   90.00
#
_symmetry.space_group_name_H-M   'P 1'
#
loop_
_entity.id
_entity.type
_entity.pdbx_description
1 polymer ?
#
loop_
_entity_poly.entity_id
_entity_poly.type
_entity_poly.pdbx_seq_one_letter_code
_entity_poly.pdbx_strand_id
1 'polypeptide(L)'
;MPRIDLSTVPERRGSGYPRPFDAPCAQRIRQRVGDAGGLRDFGVNLMRVPPGGWSSQRHWHSDEDEFVYVLEGELVMIEDGGETVLRAGDCAAFPKGSGNGHHLLTSSPA
;
A
#
# COMPACT_ATOMS: atom_id res chain seq x y z
N MET A 1 1.09 0.37 26.48
CA MET A 1 1.70 1.69 26.22
C MET A 1 1.24 2.12 24.83
N PRO A 2 0.73 3.33 24.61
CA PRO A 2 0.13 3.73 23.32
C PRO A 2 1.16 3.95 22.20
N ARG A 3 2.42 4.25 22.55
CA ARG A 3 3.52 4.34 21.58
C ARG A 3 3.89 2.94 21.08
N ILE A 4 3.90 2.77 19.76
CA ILE A 4 4.33 1.54 19.10
C ILE A 4 5.82 1.65 18.76
N ASP A 5 6.59 0.61 19.10
CA ASP A 5 7.97 0.45 18.64
C ASP A 5 7.97 -0.32 17.32
N LEU A 6 8.19 0.39 16.20
CA LEU A 6 8.18 -0.19 14.86
C LEU A 6 9.19 -1.32 14.69
N SER A 7 10.29 -1.33 15.44
CA SER A 7 11.29 -2.41 15.35
C SER A 7 10.77 -3.75 15.85
N THR A 8 9.69 -3.74 16.64
CA THR A 8 9.03 -4.94 17.18
C THR A 8 7.87 -5.43 16.31
N VAL A 9 7.43 -4.63 15.33
CA VAL A 9 6.32 -5.00 14.45
C VAL A 9 6.85 -5.87 13.31
N PRO A 10 6.35 -7.11 13.12
CA PRO A 10 6.91 -8.01 12.11
C PRO A 10 6.76 -7.47 10.68
N GLU A 11 7.86 -7.50 9.94
CA GLU A 11 7.85 -7.30 8.49
C GLU A 11 7.31 -8.54 7.78
N ARG A 12 6.27 -8.37 6.96
CA ARG A 12 5.76 -9.42 6.09
C ARG A 12 6.08 -9.10 4.64
N ARG A 13 6.85 -9.97 3.99
CA ARG A 13 7.17 -9.88 2.56
C ARG A 13 6.12 -10.61 1.72
N GLY A 14 5.75 -10.01 0.59
CA GLY A 14 4.88 -10.63 -0.42
C GLY A 14 3.40 -10.25 -0.29
N SER A 15 2.54 -11.09 -0.86
CA SER A 15 1.09 -10.88 -0.87
C SER A 15 0.33 -12.20 -0.70
N GLY A 16 -0.97 -12.12 -0.47
CA GLY A 16 -1.86 -13.28 -0.41
C GLY A 16 -2.49 -13.65 -1.75
N TYR A 17 -2.10 -13.00 -2.86
CA TYR A 17 -2.64 -13.32 -4.17
C TYR A 17 -2.18 -14.72 -4.61
N PRO A 18 -3.00 -15.46 -5.38
CA PRO A 18 -2.55 -16.70 -6.00
C PRO A 18 -1.61 -16.41 -7.16
N ARG A 19 -0.75 -17.39 -7.52
CA ARG A 19 0.07 -17.30 -8.73
C ARG A 19 -0.82 -17.20 -9.99
N PRO A 20 -0.43 -16.41 -11.02
CA PRO A 20 0.78 -15.58 -11.10
C PRO A 20 0.62 -14.16 -10.53
N PHE A 21 -0.52 -13.83 -9.93
CA PHE A 21 -0.87 -12.47 -9.49
C PHE A 21 -0.10 -12.02 -8.23
N ASP A 22 0.58 -12.92 -7.54
CA ASP A 22 1.50 -12.61 -6.46
C ASP A 22 2.79 -11.93 -6.95
N ALA A 23 3.23 -12.27 -8.17
CA ALA A 23 4.55 -11.91 -8.68
C ALA A 23 4.86 -10.40 -8.63
N PRO A 24 3.98 -9.48 -9.09
CA PRO A 24 4.26 -8.04 -9.02
C PRO A 24 4.38 -7.51 -7.58
N CYS A 25 3.70 -8.17 -6.64
CA CYS A 25 3.69 -7.81 -5.22
C CYS A 25 4.66 -8.66 -4.38
N ALA A 26 5.47 -9.53 -5.00
CA ALA A 26 6.23 -10.55 -4.27
C ALA A 26 7.30 -9.97 -3.33
N GLN A 27 7.79 -8.77 -3.65
CA GLN A 27 8.85 -8.11 -2.88
C GLN A 27 8.36 -7.00 -1.96
N ARG A 28 7.08 -6.61 -2.02
CA ARG A 28 6.53 -5.58 -1.11
C ARG A 28 6.66 -6.05 0.33
N ILE A 29 6.92 -5.12 1.23
CA ILE A 29 7.07 -5.37 2.67
C ILE A 29 5.98 -4.59 3.40
N ARG A 30 5.29 -5.23 4.34
CA ARG A 30 4.21 -4.63 5.13
C ARG A 30 4.39 -4.90 6.62
N GLN A 31 4.31 -3.85 7.43
CA GLN A 31 4.14 -3.91 8.87
C GLN A 31 2.74 -3.42 9.24
N ARG A 32 1.99 -4.23 9.98
CA ARG A 32 0.62 -3.90 10.42
C ARG A 32 0.65 -3.14 11.74
N VAL A 33 0.89 -1.84 11.67
CA VAL A 33 1.05 -0.97 12.83
C VAL A 33 -0.27 -0.82 13.62
N GLY A 34 -1.41 -0.77 12.94
CA GLY A 34 -2.72 -0.74 13.58
C GLY A 34 -2.96 -1.96 14.48
N ASP A 35 -2.67 -3.16 13.98
CA ASP A 35 -2.76 -4.42 14.74
C ASP A 35 -1.83 -4.38 15.97
N ALA A 36 -0.60 -3.90 15.82
CA ALA A 36 0.36 -3.77 16.92
C ALA A 36 -0.12 -2.78 18.01
N GLY A 37 -0.92 -1.79 17.62
CA GLY A 37 -1.60 -0.86 18.54
C GLY A 37 -2.94 -1.35 19.09
N GLY A 38 -3.45 -2.49 18.63
CA GLY A 38 -4.75 -3.05 19.04
C GLY A 38 -5.98 -2.39 18.41
N LEU A 39 -5.82 -1.67 17.29
CA LEU A 39 -6.94 -1.08 16.55
C LEU A 39 -7.83 -2.16 15.92
N ARG A 40 -9.13 -1.86 15.77
CA ARG A 40 -10.13 -2.80 15.24
C ARG A 40 -11.02 -2.22 14.14
N ASP A 41 -11.20 -0.90 14.12
CA ASP A 41 -12.13 -0.25 13.18
C ASP A 41 -11.48 0.05 11.82
N PHE A 42 -10.15 0.19 11.79
CA PHE A 42 -9.39 0.41 10.56
C PHE A 42 -7.96 -0.14 10.67
N GLY A 43 -7.37 -0.46 9.52
CA GLY A 43 -5.99 -0.89 9.42
C GLY A 43 -5.05 0.30 9.23
N VAL A 44 -3.89 0.26 9.89
CA VAL A 44 -2.77 1.17 9.59
C VAL A 44 -1.57 0.32 9.21
N ASN A 45 -1.07 0.49 8.00
CA ASN A 45 0.04 -0.29 7.46
C ASN A 45 1.20 0.63 7.09
N LEU A 46 2.40 0.29 7.53
CA LEU A 46 3.62 0.83 6.95
C LEU A 46 4.03 -0.13 5.82
N MET A 47 3.97 0.35 4.58
CA MET A 47 4.29 -0.43 3.39
C MET A 47 5.53 0.12 2.69
N ARG A 48 6.42 -0.77 2.28
CA ARG A 48 7.56 -0.48 1.41
C ARG A 48 7.40 -1.26 0.11
N VAL A 49 7.39 -0.55 -1.01
CA VAL A 49 7.39 -1.12 -2.35
C VAL A 49 8.80 -0.98 -2.92
N PRO A 50 9.56 -2.07 -3.10
CA PRO A 50 10.89 -2.01 -3.73
C PRO A 50 10.81 -1.64 -5.21
N PRO A 51 11.91 -1.16 -5.82
CA PRO A 51 11.99 -0.85 -7.25
C PRO A 51 11.40 -1.95 -8.14
N GLY A 52 10.59 -1.55 -9.14
CA GLY A 52 9.82 -2.44 -10.01
C GLY A 52 8.65 -3.20 -9.35
N GLY A 53 8.40 -3.00 -8.06
CA GLY A 53 7.34 -3.67 -7.31
C GLY A 53 5.99 -2.96 -7.37
N TRP A 54 4.93 -3.71 -7.05
CA TRP A 54 3.56 -3.20 -6.91
C TRP A 54 3.11 -3.24 -5.44
N SER A 55 2.35 -2.23 -5.04
CA SER A 55 1.66 -2.19 -3.74
C SER A 55 0.53 -3.21 -3.66
N SER A 56 -0.22 -3.42 -4.74
CA SER A 56 -1.38 -4.31 -4.84
C SER A 56 -1.64 -4.68 -6.31
N GLN A 57 -2.52 -5.65 -6.54
CA GLN A 57 -3.23 -5.71 -7.82
C GLN A 57 -4.15 -4.50 -7.93
N ARG A 58 -4.40 -4.01 -9.14
CA ARG A 58 -5.32 -2.88 -9.34
C ARG A 58 -6.73 -3.26 -8.87
N HIS A 59 -7.29 -2.49 -7.95
CA HIS A 59 -8.59 -2.78 -7.35
C HIS A 59 -9.24 -1.52 -6.78
N TRP A 60 -10.49 -1.64 -6.35
CA TRP A 60 -11.20 -0.66 -5.53
C TRP A 60 -11.99 -1.41 -4.47
N HIS A 61 -12.39 -0.72 -3.41
CA HIS A 61 -13.13 -1.30 -2.30
C HIS A 61 -14.62 -0.92 -2.36
N SER A 62 -15.51 -1.90 -2.20
CA SER A 62 -16.96 -1.64 -2.11
C SER A 62 -17.36 -0.96 -0.81
N ASP A 63 -16.72 -1.34 0.30
CA ASP A 63 -17.21 -1.03 1.64
C ASP A 63 -16.19 -0.31 2.54
N GLU A 64 -14.94 -0.20 2.11
CA GLU A 64 -13.83 0.35 2.89
C GLU A 64 -13.25 1.58 2.19
N ASP A 65 -13.16 2.70 2.90
CA ASP A 65 -12.37 3.84 2.42
C ASP A 65 -10.88 3.51 2.60
N GLU A 66 -10.04 3.94 1.66
CA GLU A 66 -8.59 3.79 1.76
C GLU A 66 -7.89 5.14 1.65
N PHE A 67 -6.82 5.32 2.44
CA PHE A 67 -5.99 6.52 2.41
C PHE A 67 -4.51 6.13 2.40
N VAL A 68 -3.74 6.80 1.57
CA VAL A 68 -2.29 6.62 1.43
C VAL A 68 -1.59 7.95 1.68
N TYR A 69 -0.56 7.92 2.52
CA TYR A 69 0.37 9.02 2.71
C TYR A 69 1.78 8.54 2.33
N VAL A 70 2.43 9.22 1.38
CA VAL A 70 3.78 8.85 0.97
C VAL A 70 4.78 9.44 1.95
N LEU A 71 5.50 8.57 2.67
CA LEU A 71 6.48 8.99 3.68
C LEU A 71 7.86 9.30 3.07
N GLU A 72 8.27 8.53 2.08
CA GLU A 72 9.59 8.61 1.46
C GLU A 72 9.53 8.07 0.02
N GLY A 73 10.41 8.58 -0.84
CA GLY A 73 10.58 8.09 -2.20
C GLY A 73 9.55 8.65 -3.18
N GLU A 74 9.41 7.95 -4.30
CA GLU A 74 8.50 8.27 -5.39
C GLU A 74 7.73 7.01 -5.79
N LEU A 75 6.42 7.17 -5.98
CA LEU A 75 5.50 6.13 -6.46
C LEU A 75 4.73 6.68 -7.65
N VAL A 76 4.35 5.79 -8.56
CA VAL A 76 3.39 6.07 -9.62
C VAL A 76 2.07 5.41 -9.25
N MET A 77 1.04 6.22 -9.04
CA MET A 77 -0.33 5.78 -8.86
C MET A 77 -0.97 5.57 -10.22
N ILE A 78 -1.61 4.41 -10.40
CA ILE A 78 -2.23 3.99 -11.65
C ILE A 78 -3.74 3.86 -11.42
N GLU A 79 -4.52 4.76 -12.04
CA GLU A 79 -5.99 4.84 -11.97
C GLU A 79 -6.64 4.73 -13.37
N ASP A 80 -7.97 4.77 -13.48
CA ASP A 80 -8.67 4.70 -14.78
C ASP A 80 -8.31 5.86 -15.70
N GLY A 81 -8.08 7.04 -15.11
CA GLY A 81 -7.68 8.25 -15.83
C GLY A 81 -6.21 8.31 -16.25
N GLY A 82 -5.37 7.34 -15.83
CA GLY A 82 -3.96 7.27 -16.16
C GLY A 82 -3.03 7.24 -14.96
N GLU A 83 -1.85 7.84 -15.11
CA GLU A 83 -0.76 7.78 -14.14
C GLU A 83 -0.56 9.11 -13.43
N THR A 84 -0.31 9.06 -12.12
CA THR A 84 0.03 10.23 -11.30
C THR A 84 1.24 9.92 -10.45
N VAL A 85 2.27 10.77 -10.51
CA VAL A 85 3.46 10.64 -9.65
C VAL A 85 3.16 11.20 -8.27
N LEU A 86 3.45 10.42 -7.23
CA LEU A 86 3.35 10.79 -5.82
C LEU A 86 4.74 10.77 -5.19
N ARG A 87 5.07 11.80 -4.39
CA ARG A 87 6.33 11.95 -3.67
C ARG A 87 6.09 12.11 -2.17
N ALA A 88 7.16 12.07 -1.39
CA ALA A 88 7.09 12.29 0.05
C ALA A 88 6.27 13.55 0.40
N GLY A 89 5.24 13.38 1.24
CA GLY A 89 4.28 14.41 1.61
C GLY A 89 2.96 14.40 0.82
N ASP A 90 2.93 13.75 -0.34
CA ASP A 90 1.70 13.60 -1.12
C ASP A 90 0.77 12.57 -0.49
N CYS A 91 -0.53 12.77 -0.70
CA CYS A 91 -1.60 11.93 -0.19
C CYS A 91 -2.53 11.50 -1.34
N ALA A 92 -3.09 10.30 -1.23
CA ALA A 92 -4.17 9.83 -2.09
C ALA A 92 -5.31 9.27 -1.22
N ALA A 93 -6.54 9.54 -1.61
CA ALA A 93 -7.74 9.06 -0.93
C ALA A 93 -8.63 8.34 -1.94
N PHE A 94 -9.10 7.15 -1.56
CA PHE A 94 -9.93 6.29 -2.39
C PHE A 94 -11.24 6.03 -1.63
N PRO A 95 -12.30 6.82 -1.89
CA PRO A 95 -13.60 6.58 -1.29
C PRO A 95 -14.15 5.21 -1.71
N LYS A 96 -14.78 4.51 -0.77
CA LYS A 96 -15.46 3.25 -1.04
C LYS A 96 -16.54 3.42 -2.10
N GLY A 97 -16.77 2.39 -2.90
CA GLY A 97 -17.82 2.41 -3.93
C GLY A 97 -17.50 3.28 -5.14
N SER A 98 -16.29 3.84 -5.25
CA SER A 98 -15.93 4.74 -6.37
C SER A 98 -15.91 4.04 -7.72
N GLY A 99 -15.63 2.74 -7.76
CA GLY A 99 -15.47 1.96 -8.98
C GLY A 99 -14.15 2.20 -9.74
N ASN A 100 -13.36 3.20 -9.35
CA ASN A 100 -12.09 3.54 -9.97
C ASN A 100 -10.97 2.72 -9.35
N GLY A 101 -10.39 1.81 -10.12
CA GLY A 101 -9.36 0.90 -9.63
C GLY A 101 -7.99 1.57 -9.52
N HIS A 102 -7.32 1.41 -8.38
CA HIS A 102 -6.00 1.95 -8.13
C HIS A 102 -4.97 0.87 -7.74
N HIS A 103 -3.71 1.16 -8.06
CA HIS A 103 -2.55 0.62 -7.35
C HIS A 103 -1.40 1.62 -7.45
N LEU A 104 -0.39 1.45 -6.59
CA LEU A 104 0.87 2.18 -6.65
C LEU A 104 1.99 1.23 -7.08
N LEU A 105 2.90 1.71 -7.92
CA LEU A 105 4.13 1.02 -8.30
C LEU A 105 5.32 1.95 -8.17
N THR A 106 6.53 1.40 -8.09
CA THR A 106 7.76 2.18 -8.25
C THR A 106 8.27 2.02 -9.67
N SER A 107 8.47 3.12 -10.39
CA SER A 107 9.14 3.10 -11.69
C SER A 107 10.62 2.80 -11.53
N SER A 108 11.14 2.00 -12.45
CA SER A 108 12.53 1.49 -12.56
C SER A 108 12.81 0.18 -11.82
N PRO A 109 13.30 -0.86 -12.50
CA PRO A 109 14.10 -1.88 -11.84
C PRO A 109 15.42 -1.25 -11.36
N ALA A 110 15.96 -1.75 -10.25
CA ALA A 110 17.33 -1.44 -9.85
C ALA A 110 18.34 -1.96 -10.89
#